data_AF-A0A1B9M7C1-F1
#
_entry.id   AF-A0A1B9M7C1-F1
#
_cell.length_a   1.000
_cell.length_b   1.000
_cell.length_c   1.000
_cell.angle_alpha   90.00
_cell.angle_beta   90.00
_cell.angle_gamma   90.00
#
_symmetry.space_group_name_H-M   'P 1'
#
loop_
_entity.id
_entity.type
_entity.pdbx_description
1 polymer ?
#
loop_
_entity_poly.entity_id
_entity_poly.type
_entity_poly.pdbx_seq_one_letter_code
_entity_poly.pdbx_strand_id
1 'polypeptide(L)'
;MELRDKLNTRQKYQENIEFDENCITRDLKEYNEYGSSWNSEKIMKHFSILLMRNRQILISKYSIGQPIPNLIEDYKRSVSFMEKGWKAISGYIEMVWMLSIGIMLEAEPDIFEKLKSLVERDHLNDYLVDFILQNSTQWRKQTAKFEFPRPYKATQDIISLAQTGSATLIHTTFLRGKVNLSQLKKEQI
;
A
#
# COMPACT_ATOMS: atom_id res chain seq x y z
N MET A 1 1.85 -26.19 -2.61
CA MET A 1 1.89 -24.93 -1.86
C MET A 1 0.49 -24.68 -1.33
N GLU A 2 0.34 -24.40 -0.03
CA GLU A 2 -0.98 -24.17 0.56
C GLU A 2 -1.51 -22.79 0.19
N LEU A 3 -2.84 -22.63 0.21
CA LEU A 3 -3.47 -21.31 0.09
C LEU A 3 -3.19 -20.51 1.37
N ARG A 4 -2.72 -19.26 1.23
CA ARG A 4 -2.59 -18.33 2.37
C ARG A 4 -3.93 -17.79 2.82
N ASP A 5 -4.85 -17.67 1.89
CA ASP A 5 -6.20 -17.17 2.13
C ASP A 5 -7.25 -18.17 1.62
N LYS A 6 -8.33 -18.34 2.40
CA LYS A 6 -9.41 -19.31 2.13
C LYS A 6 -10.69 -18.67 1.60
N LEU A 7 -10.66 -17.40 1.21
CA LEU A 7 -11.84 -16.69 0.66
C LEU A 7 -12.18 -17.15 -0.76
N ASN A 8 -11.27 -17.87 -1.43
CA ASN A 8 -11.49 -18.40 -2.78
C ASN A 8 -10.70 -19.69 -3.03
N THR A 9 -10.96 -20.33 -4.17
CA THR A 9 -10.24 -21.53 -4.61
C THR A 9 -8.95 -21.17 -5.37
N ARG A 10 -7.99 -22.10 -5.37
CA ARG A 10 -6.75 -21.98 -6.18
C ARG A 10 -7.06 -21.69 -7.65
N GLN A 11 -7.98 -22.48 -8.22
CA GLN A 11 -8.40 -22.33 -9.61
C GLN A 11 -8.94 -20.92 -9.86
N LYS A 12 -9.81 -20.41 -8.98
CA LYS A 12 -10.41 -19.11 -9.21
C LYS A 12 -9.41 -17.96 -9.11
N TYR A 13 -8.44 -18.06 -8.19
CA TYR A 13 -7.35 -17.11 -8.15
C TYR A 13 -6.48 -17.14 -9.42
N GLN A 14 -6.23 -18.33 -9.99
CA GLN A 14 -5.50 -18.44 -11.26
C GLN A 14 -6.28 -17.81 -12.41
N GLU A 15 -7.59 -18.06 -12.50
CA GLU A 15 -8.47 -17.41 -13.49
C GLU A 15 -8.44 -15.88 -13.36
N ASN A 16 -8.46 -15.36 -12.12
CA ASN A 16 -8.39 -13.91 -11.89
C ASN A 16 -7.04 -13.34 -12.36
N ILE A 17 -5.93 -14.00 -12.03
CA ILE A 17 -4.59 -13.58 -12.47
C ILE A 17 -4.52 -13.52 -13.99
N GLU A 18 -4.96 -14.58 -14.67
CA GLU A 18 -4.95 -14.64 -16.14
C GLU A 18 -5.83 -13.55 -16.76
N PHE A 19 -7.04 -13.36 -16.23
CA PHE A 19 -7.96 -12.33 -16.71
C PHE A 19 -7.37 -10.92 -16.58
N ASP A 20 -6.80 -10.59 -15.42
CA ASP A 20 -6.23 -9.27 -15.18
C ASP A 20 -4.93 -9.03 -15.97
N GLU A 21 -4.06 -10.04 -16.13
CA GLU A 21 -2.86 -9.93 -16.98
C GLU A 21 -3.23 -9.69 -18.45
N ASN A 22 -4.25 -10.39 -18.95
CA ASN A 22 -4.75 -10.19 -20.31
C ASN A 22 -5.33 -8.78 -20.49
N CYS A 23 -6.07 -8.28 -19.51
CA CYS A 23 -6.58 -6.91 -19.55
C CYS A 23 -5.45 -5.87 -19.51
N ILE A 24 -4.47 -6.01 -18.60
CA ILE A 24 -3.32 -5.10 -18.52
C ILE A 24 -2.53 -5.12 -19.83
N THR A 25 -2.32 -6.29 -20.43
CA THR A 25 -1.60 -6.43 -21.70
C THR A 25 -2.31 -5.67 -22.83
N ARG A 26 -3.62 -5.86 -22.96
CA ARG A 26 -4.44 -5.14 -23.95
C ARG A 26 -4.41 -3.62 -23.71
N ASP A 27 -4.64 -3.20 -22.47
CA ASP A 27 -4.77 -1.79 -22.11
C ASP A 27 -3.41 -1.05 -22.25
N LEU A 28 -2.28 -1.72 -21.96
CA LEU A 28 -0.95 -1.19 -22.24
C LEU A 28 -0.67 -1.08 -23.74
N LYS A 29 -1.11 -2.06 -24.54
CA LYS A 29 -1.00 -1.99 -26.01
C LYS A 29 -1.77 -0.79 -26.56
N GLU A 30 -3.01 -0.58 -26.11
CA GLU A 30 -3.81 0.58 -26.49
C GLU A 30 -3.12 1.90 -26.13
N TYR A 31 -2.58 2.01 -24.91
CA TYR A 31 -1.84 3.19 -24.50
C TYR A 31 -0.57 3.42 -25.33
N ASN A 32 0.15 2.37 -25.71
CA ASN A 32 1.35 2.49 -26.55
C ASN A 32 1.01 2.96 -27.97
N GLU A 33 -0.14 2.54 -28.52
CA GLU A 33 -0.60 2.92 -29.86
C GLU A 33 -1.19 4.34 -29.89
N TYR A 34 -2.00 4.70 -28.90
CA TYR A 34 -2.83 5.91 -28.95
C TYR A 34 -2.57 6.93 -27.84
N GLY A 35 -1.77 6.58 -26.83
CA GLY A 35 -1.62 7.36 -25.58
C GLY A 35 -1.05 8.77 -25.77
N SER A 36 -0.28 9.01 -26.85
CA SER A 36 0.22 10.35 -27.20
C SER A 36 -0.89 11.34 -27.55
N SER A 37 -2.05 10.85 -28.02
CA SER A 37 -3.21 11.67 -28.36
C SER A 37 -4.14 11.92 -27.18
N TRP A 38 -3.88 11.30 -26.03
CA TRP A 38 -4.79 11.35 -24.89
C TRP A 38 -4.52 12.57 -24.01
N ASN A 39 -5.59 13.16 -23.49
CA ASN A 39 -5.46 14.18 -22.45
C ASN A 39 -5.06 13.55 -21.10
N SER A 40 -4.61 14.39 -20.17
CA SER A 40 -4.12 13.96 -18.85
C SER A 40 -5.18 13.22 -18.03
N GLU A 41 -6.46 13.58 -18.16
CA GLU A 41 -7.55 12.92 -17.44
C GLU A 41 -7.73 11.48 -17.93
N LYS A 42 -7.73 11.28 -19.25
CA LYS A 42 -7.83 9.94 -19.85
C LYS A 42 -6.63 9.08 -19.47
N ILE A 43 -5.41 9.63 -19.54
CA ILE A 43 -4.20 8.93 -19.10
C ILE A 43 -4.34 8.52 -17.63
N MET A 44 -4.74 9.44 -16.76
CA MET A 44 -4.88 9.14 -15.33
C MET A 44 -5.91 8.04 -15.07
N LYS A 45 -7.10 8.13 -15.67
CA LYS A 45 -8.14 7.08 -15.54
C LYS A 45 -7.63 5.73 -16.04
N HIS A 46 -6.95 5.71 -17.19
CA HIS A 46 -6.38 4.48 -17.75
C HIS A 46 -5.38 3.82 -16.80
N PHE A 47 -4.41 4.58 -16.31
CA PHE A 47 -3.41 4.04 -15.39
C PHE A 47 -3.98 3.70 -14.01
N SER A 48 -5.07 4.36 -13.58
CA SER A 48 -5.78 3.96 -12.36
C SER A 48 -6.43 2.58 -12.49
N ILE A 49 -6.94 2.23 -13.69
CA ILE A 49 -7.48 0.89 -13.99
C ILE A 49 -6.35 -0.15 -14.02
N LEU A 50 -5.24 0.15 -14.67
CA LEU A 50 -4.06 -0.73 -14.69
C LEU A 50 -3.57 -1.04 -13.27
N LEU A 51 -3.47 0.00 -12.43
CA LEU A 51 -3.09 -0.13 -11.03
C LEU A 51 -4.07 -1.01 -10.25
N MET A 52 -5.38 -0.78 -10.40
CA MET A 52 -6.41 -1.60 -9.76
C MET A 52 -6.28 -3.08 -10.13
N ARG A 53 -6.08 -3.40 -11.41
CA ARG A 53 -5.93 -4.78 -11.89
C ARG A 53 -4.65 -5.42 -11.39
N ASN A 54 -3.55 -4.69 -11.45
CA ASN A 54 -2.26 -5.22 -10.99
C ASN A 54 -2.27 -5.50 -9.48
N ARG A 55 -3.01 -4.70 -8.70
CA ARG A 55 -3.29 -4.97 -7.30
C ARG A 55 -4.09 -6.27 -7.10
N GLN A 56 -5.05 -6.59 -7.97
CA GLN A 56 -5.77 -7.88 -7.91
C GLN A 56 -4.86 -9.07 -8.22
N ILE A 57 -3.93 -8.92 -9.17
CA ILE A 57 -2.90 -9.92 -9.45
C ILE A 57 -2.03 -10.16 -8.23
N LEU A 58 -1.53 -9.09 -7.59
CA LEU A 58 -0.71 -9.17 -6.39
C LEU A 58 -1.44 -9.90 -5.25
N ILE A 59 -2.69 -9.52 -4.98
CA ILE A 59 -3.54 -10.17 -3.96
C ILE A 59 -3.73 -11.65 -4.31
N SER A 60 -4.09 -11.97 -5.55
CA SER A 60 -4.36 -13.35 -5.97
C SER A 60 -3.09 -14.22 -5.89
N LYS A 61 -1.94 -13.71 -6.33
CA LYS A 61 -0.64 -14.40 -6.22
C LYS A 61 -0.26 -14.64 -4.77
N TYR A 62 -0.42 -13.64 -3.90
CA TYR A 62 -0.22 -13.80 -2.46
C TYR A 62 -1.15 -14.89 -1.89
N SER A 63 -2.44 -14.84 -2.20
CA SER A 63 -3.47 -15.78 -1.70
C SER A 63 -3.23 -17.22 -2.12
N ILE A 64 -2.76 -17.48 -3.34
CA ILE A 64 -2.41 -18.85 -3.80
C ILE A 64 -1.11 -19.40 -3.21
N GLY A 65 -0.41 -18.57 -2.43
CA GLY A 65 0.80 -18.92 -1.71
C GLY A 65 2.09 -18.60 -2.45
N GLN A 66 2.08 -17.88 -3.58
CA GLN A 66 3.32 -17.59 -4.36
C GLN A 66 4.44 -17.10 -3.44
N PRO A 67 5.69 -17.57 -3.60
CA PRO A 67 6.82 -17.09 -2.81
C PRO A 67 6.84 -15.56 -2.79
N ILE A 68 7.07 -14.96 -1.61
CA ILE A 68 7.10 -13.50 -1.44
C ILE A 68 8.07 -12.82 -2.42
N PRO A 69 9.28 -13.37 -2.69
CA PRO A 69 10.17 -12.79 -3.70
C PRO A 69 9.55 -12.70 -5.11
N ASN A 70 8.58 -13.54 -5.45
CA ASN A 70 7.92 -13.50 -6.76
C ASN A 70 6.92 -12.34 -6.88
N LEU A 71 6.61 -11.64 -5.78
CA LEU A 71 5.63 -10.55 -5.75
C LEU A 71 6.27 -9.18 -6.01
N ILE A 72 7.60 -9.07 -5.93
CA ILE A 72 8.30 -7.78 -6.04
C ILE A 72 8.11 -7.13 -7.42
N GLU A 73 8.07 -7.93 -8.48
CA GLU A 73 7.89 -7.40 -9.85
C GLU A 73 6.47 -6.87 -10.06
N ASP A 74 5.45 -7.56 -9.53
CA ASP A 74 4.08 -7.05 -9.53
C ASP A 74 3.98 -5.76 -8.70
N TYR A 75 4.64 -5.71 -7.56
CA TYR A 75 4.70 -4.51 -6.73
C TYR A 75 5.33 -3.31 -7.47
N LYS A 76 6.50 -3.51 -8.09
CA LYS A 76 7.18 -2.48 -8.90
C LYS A 76 6.31 -1.99 -10.05
N ARG A 77 5.58 -2.91 -10.70
CA ARG A 77 4.61 -2.59 -11.76
C ARG A 77 3.45 -1.75 -11.24
N SER A 78 2.94 -2.02 -10.04
CA SER A 78 1.93 -1.15 -9.41
C SER A 78 2.49 0.26 -9.19
N VAL A 79 3.72 0.41 -8.68
CA VAL A 79 4.32 1.73 -8.46
C VAL A 79 4.46 2.50 -9.77
N SER A 80 4.87 1.86 -10.87
CA SER A 80 4.96 2.54 -12.17
C SER A 80 3.59 2.99 -12.71
N PHE A 81 2.52 2.23 -12.42
CA PHE A 81 1.17 2.67 -12.75
C PHE A 81 0.71 3.84 -11.88
N MET A 82 1.08 3.90 -10.61
CA MET A 82 0.79 5.03 -9.73
C MET A 82 1.36 6.35 -10.24
N GLU A 83 2.52 6.34 -10.90
CA GLU A 83 3.17 7.55 -11.42
C GLU A 83 2.23 8.38 -12.32
N LYS A 84 1.33 7.72 -13.03
CA LYS A 84 0.34 8.35 -13.92
C LYS A 84 -1.10 8.24 -13.42
N GLY A 85 -1.42 7.19 -12.67
CA GLY A 85 -2.79 6.80 -12.31
C GLY A 85 -3.25 7.17 -10.91
N TRP A 86 -2.35 7.62 -10.04
CA TRP A 86 -2.68 7.89 -8.64
C TRP A 86 -2.97 9.37 -8.37
N LYS A 87 -3.89 9.64 -7.43
CA LYS A 87 -4.14 10.96 -6.85
C LYS A 87 -4.45 10.85 -5.35
N ALA A 88 -3.99 11.79 -4.54
CA ALA A 88 -4.17 11.74 -3.08
C ALA A 88 -5.64 11.70 -2.66
N ILE A 89 -6.50 12.51 -3.29
CA ILE A 89 -7.92 12.68 -2.91
C ILE A 89 -8.72 11.37 -2.96
N SER A 90 -8.37 10.46 -3.87
CA SER A 90 -9.06 9.17 -4.06
C SER A 90 -8.17 7.96 -3.77
N GLY A 91 -6.87 8.17 -3.58
CA GLY A 91 -5.85 7.13 -3.53
C GLY A 91 -5.13 7.02 -2.19
N TYR A 92 -5.61 7.67 -1.12
CA TYR A 92 -4.96 7.62 0.19
C TYR A 92 -4.70 6.18 0.69
N ILE A 93 -5.74 5.33 0.68
CA ILE A 93 -5.62 3.94 1.15
C ILE A 93 -4.58 3.18 0.32
N GLU A 94 -4.56 3.43 -0.98
CA GLU A 94 -3.60 2.82 -1.90
C GLU A 94 -2.16 3.26 -1.60
N MET A 95 -1.93 4.53 -1.28
CA MET A 95 -0.60 5.00 -0.85
C MET A 95 -0.13 4.31 0.43
N VAL A 96 -1.00 4.22 1.45
CA VAL A 96 -0.69 3.52 2.71
C VAL A 96 -0.35 2.05 2.45
N TRP A 97 -1.12 1.38 1.59
CA TRP A 97 -0.87 -0.01 1.20
C TRP A 97 0.47 -0.17 0.48
N MET A 98 0.76 0.69 -0.50
CA MET A 98 1.96 0.57 -1.32
C MET A 98 3.24 0.87 -0.54
N LEU A 99 3.21 1.81 0.39
CA LEU A 99 4.32 2.02 1.32
C LEU A 99 4.52 0.83 2.26
N SER A 100 3.42 0.29 2.82
CA SER A 100 3.48 -0.85 3.76
C SER A 100 3.95 -2.14 3.09
N ILE A 101 3.46 -2.42 1.87
CA ILE A 101 3.87 -3.58 1.07
C ILE A 101 5.34 -3.45 0.67
N GLY A 102 5.80 -2.25 0.29
CA GLY A 102 7.21 -2.01 -0.02
C GLY A 102 8.14 -2.40 1.13
N ILE A 103 7.77 -2.05 2.37
CA ILE A 103 8.53 -2.44 3.56
C ILE A 103 8.53 -3.96 3.74
N MET A 104 7.35 -4.60 3.65
CA MET A 104 7.23 -6.06 3.81
C MET A 104 7.98 -6.86 2.74
N LEU A 105 8.13 -6.29 1.54
CA LEU A 105 8.86 -6.90 0.43
C LEU A 105 10.34 -6.51 0.40
N GLU A 106 10.82 -5.70 1.34
CA GLU A 106 12.18 -5.15 1.36
C GLU A 106 12.55 -4.49 0.01
N ALA A 107 11.61 -3.70 -0.53
CA ALA A 107 11.77 -3.04 -1.83
C ALA A 107 12.95 -2.06 -1.83
N GLU A 108 13.53 -1.85 -3.00
CA GLU A 108 14.69 -0.98 -3.14
C GLU A 108 14.34 0.49 -2.78
N PRO A 109 15.29 1.26 -2.21
CA PRO A 109 15.05 2.65 -1.81
C PRO A 109 14.53 3.57 -2.92
N ASP A 110 14.90 3.32 -4.19
CA ASP A 110 14.42 4.12 -5.34
C ASP A 110 12.91 3.99 -5.56
N ILE A 111 12.31 2.86 -5.18
CA ILE A 111 10.86 2.67 -5.23
C ILE A 111 10.16 3.58 -4.22
N PHE A 112 10.73 3.76 -3.03
CA PHE A 112 10.17 4.69 -2.05
C PHE A 112 10.34 6.15 -2.46
N GLU A 113 11.40 6.52 -3.16
CA GLU A 113 11.56 7.87 -3.72
C GLU A 113 10.50 8.18 -4.80
N LYS A 114 10.07 7.18 -5.58
CA LYS A 114 8.93 7.34 -6.51
C LYS A 114 7.62 7.60 -5.74
N LEU A 115 7.32 6.80 -4.72
CA LEU A 115 6.12 6.99 -3.89
C LEU A 115 6.13 8.34 -3.15
N LYS A 116 7.28 8.73 -2.61
CA LYS A 116 7.51 10.05 -2.00
C LYS A 116 7.19 11.19 -2.98
N SER A 117 7.68 11.09 -4.22
CA SER A 117 7.43 12.11 -5.25
C SER A 117 5.93 12.31 -5.51
N LEU A 118 5.11 11.25 -5.42
CA LEU A 118 3.66 11.35 -5.56
C LEU A 118 3.01 12.05 -4.36
N VAL A 119 3.45 11.74 -3.14
CA VAL A 119 3.00 12.41 -1.91
C VAL A 119 3.31 13.91 -1.97
N GLU A 120 4.49 14.28 -2.47
CA GLU A 120 4.89 15.68 -2.68
C GLU A 120 4.04 16.38 -3.74
N ARG A 121 3.85 15.73 -4.90
CA ARG A 121 3.10 16.27 -6.04
C ARG A 121 1.66 16.63 -5.67
N ASP A 122 1.01 15.81 -4.86
CA ASP A 122 -0.39 16.02 -4.46
C ASP A 122 -0.53 16.68 -3.08
N HIS A 123 0.58 17.11 -2.46
CA HIS A 123 0.63 17.74 -1.14
C HIS A 123 -0.10 16.94 -0.05
N LEU A 124 0.02 15.61 -0.07
CA LEU A 124 -0.61 14.74 0.91
C LEU A 124 0.06 14.94 2.28
N ASN A 125 -0.69 15.51 3.23
CA ASN A 125 -0.22 15.91 4.55
C ASN A 125 -0.84 15.00 5.63
N ASP A 126 -0.26 13.81 5.81
CA ASP A 126 -0.80 12.78 6.70
C ASP A 126 0.29 12.16 7.59
N TYR A 127 -0.03 12.03 8.88
CA TYR A 127 0.86 11.53 9.93
C TYR A 127 1.39 10.12 9.62
N LEU A 128 0.51 9.20 9.18
CA LEU A 128 0.92 7.82 8.95
C LEU A 128 1.82 7.72 7.70
N VAL A 129 1.47 8.44 6.65
CA VAL A 129 2.30 8.52 5.44
C VAL A 129 3.67 9.12 5.74
N ASP A 130 3.70 10.24 6.49
CA ASP A 130 4.94 10.88 6.94
C ASP A 130 5.81 9.90 7.73
N PHE A 131 5.22 9.21 8.71
CA PHE A 131 5.92 8.25 9.55
C PHE A 131 6.54 7.10 8.72
N ILE A 132 5.79 6.53 7.78
CA ILE A 132 6.30 5.42 6.96
C ILE A 132 7.44 5.92 6.06
N LEU A 133 7.28 7.09 5.41
CA LEU A 133 8.30 7.65 4.53
C LEU A 133 9.59 8.02 5.26
N GLN A 134 9.54 8.50 6.51
CA GLN A 134 10.73 8.79 7.32
C GLN A 134 11.62 7.56 7.54
N ASN A 135 11.00 6.38 7.65
CA ASN A 135 11.74 5.13 7.86
C ASN A 135 12.35 4.56 6.58
N SER A 136 11.91 5.02 5.40
CA SER A 136 12.29 4.45 4.10
C SER A 136 12.99 5.43 3.16
N THR A 137 13.03 6.72 3.50
CA THR A 137 13.58 7.81 2.67
C THR A 137 14.18 8.93 3.53
N GLN A 138 14.76 9.96 2.91
CA GLN A 138 15.16 11.19 3.61
C GLN A 138 13.98 12.16 3.89
N TRP A 139 12.76 11.66 4.09
CA TRP A 139 11.58 12.47 4.36
C TRP A 139 11.75 13.27 5.66
N ARG A 140 11.48 14.58 5.60
CA ARG A 140 11.66 15.49 6.75
C ARG A 140 10.36 16.12 7.25
N LYS A 141 9.26 15.95 6.51
CA LYS A 141 7.97 16.48 6.95
C LYS A 141 7.43 15.61 8.07
N GLN A 142 6.80 16.26 9.02
CA GLN A 142 6.09 15.62 10.11
C GLN A 142 4.88 16.47 10.46
N THR A 143 3.70 15.91 10.28
CA THR A 143 2.43 16.51 10.66
C THR A 143 1.78 15.70 11.78
N ALA A 144 0.93 16.33 12.58
CA ALA A 144 0.01 15.64 13.50
C ALA A 144 -1.37 15.35 12.85
N LYS A 145 -1.57 15.79 11.61
CA LYS A 145 -2.83 15.65 10.88
C LYS A 145 -3.00 14.23 10.35
N PHE A 146 -4.21 13.71 10.44
CA PHE A 146 -4.63 12.55 9.65
C PHE A 146 -5.67 13.04 8.63
N GLU A 147 -5.45 12.78 7.35
CA GLU A 147 -6.46 13.03 6.32
C GLU A 147 -7.65 12.08 6.52
N PHE A 148 -7.38 10.85 6.96
CA PHE A 148 -8.40 9.85 7.30
C PHE A 148 -8.17 9.32 8.71
N PRO A 149 -8.69 9.99 9.76
CA PRO A 149 -8.43 9.59 11.15
C PRO A 149 -8.95 8.20 11.52
N ARG A 150 -9.98 7.68 10.85
CA ARG A 150 -10.48 6.32 11.09
C ARG A 150 -10.15 5.44 9.88
N PRO A 151 -9.54 4.26 10.07
CA PRO A 151 -9.07 3.67 11.33
C PRO A 151 -7.68 4.17 11.80
N TYR A 152 -7.00 5.01 11.02
CA TYR A 152 -5.55 5.17 11.11
C TYR A 152 -5.03 5.96 12.30
N LYS A 153 -5.83 6.81 12.96
CA LYS A 153 -5.37 7.59 14.13
C LYS A 153 -4.86 6.70 15.26
N ALA A 154 -5.44 5.52 15.41
CA ALA A 154 -5.04 4.55 16.43
C ALA A 154 -3.61 4.00 16.19
N THR A 155 -3.03 4.15 14.99
CA THR A 155 -1.62 3.84 14.73
C THR A 155 -0.66 4.78 15.45
N GLN A 156 -1.08 6.01 15.79
CA GLN A 156 -0.24 6.95 16.54
C GLN A 156 0.17 6.41 17.91
N ASP A 157 -0.78 5.77 18.61
CA ASP A 157 -0.53 5.14 19.90
C ASP A 157 0.43 3.96 19.76
N ILE A 158 0.27 3.14 18.71
CA ILE A 158 1.18 2.02 18.42
C ILE A 158 2.60 2.52 18.18
N ILE A 159 2.75 3.55 17.35
CA ILE A 159 4.05 4.14 17.01
C ILE A 159 4.74 4.69 18.25
N SER A 160 3.99 5.40 19.09
CA SER A 160 4.50 5.96 20.34
C SER A 160 4.95 4.85 21.31
N LEU A 161 4.14 3.79 21.44
CA LEU A 161 4.47 2.63 22.28
C LEU A 161 5.69 1.86 21.76
N ALA A 162 5.81 1.69 20.44
CA ALA A 162 6.95 1.01 19.82
C ALA A 162 8.27 1.71 20.14
N GLN A 163 8.29 3.05 20.12
CA GLN A 163 9.47 3.85 20.47
C GLN A 163 9.88 3.71 21.94
N THR A 164 8.94 3.38 22.83
CA THR A 164 9.21 3.08 24.25
C THR A 164 9.67 1.64 24.53
N GLY A 165 9.80 0.79 23.50
CA GLY A 165 10.45 -0.53 23.62
C GLY A 165 9.55 -1.71 23.99
N SER A 166 8.22 -1.60 23.93
CA SER A 166 7.30 -2.69 24.29
C SER A 166 6.55 -3.29 23.10
N ALA A 167 7.23 -4.12 22.32
CA ALA A 167 6.60 -4.92 21.25
C ALA A 167 5.45 -5.81 21.77
N THR A 168 5.56 -6.29 23.02
CA THR A 168 4.53 -7.09 23.70
C THR A 168 3.21 -6.33 23.92
N LEU A 169 3.27 -5.00 24.15
CA LEU A 169 2.07 -4.16 24.34
C LEU A 169 1.28 -3.95 23.03
N ILE A 170 1.97 -3.93 21.88
CA ILE A 170 1.34 -3.74 20.56
C ILE A 170 0.46 -4.95 20.22
N HIS A 171 0.96 -6.16 20.48
CA HIS A 171 0.25 -7.41 20.20
C HIS A 171 -1.01 -7.59 21.07
N THR A 172 -0.96 -7.25 22.36
CA THR A 172 -2.10 -7.42 23.29
C THR A 172 -3.16 -6.33 23.12
N THR A 173 -2.76 -5.09 22.90
CA THR A 173 -3.67 -3.94 22.87
C THR A 173 -4.41 -3.80 21.53
N PHE A 174 -3.72 -4.05 20.41
CA PHE A 174 -4.21 -3.64 19.10
C PHE A 174 -4.75 -4.79 18.23
N LEU A 175 -4.01 -5.91 18.13
CA LEU A 175 -4.38 -7.02 17.24
C LEU A 175 -5.47 -7.93 17.79
N ARG A 176 -5.71 -7.93 19.11
CA ARG A 176 -6.74 -8.76 19.77
C ARG A 176 -8.00 -8.01 20.20
N GLY A 177 -8.10 -6.70 19.94
CA GLY A 177 -9.29 -5.89 20.26
C GLY A 177 -9.67 -5.87 21.75
N LYS A 178 -8.76 -6.23 22.66
CA LYS A 178 -9.02 -6.36 24.09
C LYS A 178 -7.87 -5.83 24.93
N VAL A 179 -7.70 -4.51 25.03
CA VAL A 179 -7.31 -3.84 26.29
C VAL A 179 -7.77 -2.38 26.21
N ASN A 180 -8.52 -1.93 27.23
CA ASN A 180 -8.79 -0.51 27.44
C ASN A 180 -7.52 0.15 27.98
N LEU A 181 -6.90 1.04 27.21
CA LEU A 181 -5.64 1.74 27.53
C LEU A 181 -5.64 2.43 28.91
N SER A 182 -6.82 2.72 29.48
CA SER A 182 -6.95 3.26 30.84
C SER A 182 -6.53 2.32 31.96
N GLN A 183 -6.43 1.00 31.72
CA GLN A 183 -6.01 0.02 32.72
C GLN A 183 -4.49 -0.14 32.82
N LEU A 184 -3.73 0.07 31.74
CA LEU A 184 -2.27 -0.10 31.72
C LEU A 184 -1.50 1.03 32.43
N LYS A 185 -2.12 2.20 32.63
CA LYS A 185 -1.50 3.31 33.39
C LYS A 185 -1.54 3.13 34.91
N LYS A 186 -2.20 2.09 35.43
CA LYS A 186 -2.33 1.85 36.89
C LYS A 186 -1.31 0.88 37.48
N GLU A 187 -0.48 0.23 36.66
CA GLU A 187 0.52 -0.74 37.13
C GLU A 187 1.96 -0.22 37.11
N GLN A 188 2.15 1.11 37.01
CA GLN A 188 3.47 1.76 37.07
C GLN A 188 3.60 2.80 38.19
N ILE A 189 2.84 2.65 39.29
CA ILE A 189 3.10 3.39 40.54
C ILE A 189 3.17 2.40 41.69
#